data_AF-A0AA38YKF8-F1
#
_entry.id   AF-A0AA38YKF8-F1
#
_cell.length_a   1.000
_cell.length_b   1.000
_cell.length_c   1.000
_cell.angle_alpha   90.00
_cell.angle_beta   90.00
_cell.angle_gamma   90.00
#
_symmetry.space_group_name_H-M   'P 1'
#
loop_
_entity.id
_entity.type
_entity.pdbx_description
1 polymer ?
#
loop_
_entity_poly.entity_id
_entity_poly.type
_entity_poly.pdbx_seq_one_letter_code
_entity_poly.pdbx_strand_id
1 'polypeptide(L)'
;MVDRDKDWEFHLRSLSATARDSNFSADPASDPNLLPSVRKLYALCKSEESEDLVARVYPQINKIFQRLVASVSQSRTSNGLLFLAILQFFLDFGEIVLHDADPSLRTFFRSCLSREFADPVVAKATLDFLNWNKKKILTSFPTLLPQFFPLLLKLIAWNGEKLEKSFLKVFPGLISPGSFLPLFPSVVDLPILVVALEKVERSSGPLIGSSIASIQKSTAPEMLLALMDEAYTGSTIGDGGGDSESEDSNAIDVADPVFFDLLKDENDGLAERHWTSPGIAAALQAAINTPQSDRLKQALNMAPRVLDMYFAITLRDVNNSLICALLPLIMTRNATIFPDKIFSYEVRKRLLEFMLAAFQRSPDFIALLKKPIMDRLAEAYDSTAKVSCLPPAALGNVEQLFLY
;
A
#
# COMPACT_ATOMS: atom_id res chain seq x y z
N MET A 1 42.23 -21.39 -5.62
CA MET A 1 41.80 -20.86 -6.93
C MET A 1 40.99 -21.91 -7.69
N VAL A 2 41.48 -23.16 -7.83
CA VAL A 2 40.79 -24.25 -8.56
C VAL A 2 39.36 -24.60 -8.06
N ASP A 3 39.08 -24.47 -6.76
CA ASP A 3 37.74 -24.77 -6.22
C ASP A 3 36.73 -23.62 -6.43
N ARG A 4 37.22 -22.38 -6.56
CA ARG A 4 36.38 -21.18 -6.76
C ARG A 4 35.93 -21.03 -8.22
N ASP A 5 36.80 -21.40 -9.17
CA ASP A 5 36.46 -21.40 -10.59
C ASP A 5 35.36 -22.44 -10.92
N LYS A 6 35.35 -23.57 -10.20
CA LYS A 6 34.32 -24.62 -10.33
C LYS A 6 32.97 -24.21 -9.75
N ASP A 7 32.96 -23.54 -8.60
CA ASP A 7 31.74 -22.99 -7.97
C ASP A 7 31.08 -21.94 -8.88
N TRP A 8 31.88 -21.04 -9.45
CA TRP A 8 31.43 -20.03 -10.41
C TRP A 8 30.80 -20.66 -11.64
N GLU A 9 31.49 -21.60 -12.30
CA GLU A 9 30.98 -22.26 -13.50
C GLU A 9 29.70 -23.05 -13.21
N PHE A 10 29.58 -23.67 -12.04
CA PHE A 10 28.37 -24.36 -11.62
C PHE A 10 27.16 -23.42 -11.56
N HIS A 11 27.29 -22.29 -10.85
CA HIS A 11 26.20 -21.33 -10.74
C HIS A 11 25.88 -20.67 -12.09
N LEU A 12 26.89 -20.29 -12.88
CA LEU A 12 26.65 -19.72 -14.21
C LEU A 12 25.98 -20.73 -15.15
N ARG A 13 26.38 -22.01 -15.11
CA ARG A 13 25.75 -23.08 -15.89
C ARG A 13 24.31 -23.31 -15.45
N SER A 14 24.04 -23.32 -14.14
CA SER A 14 22.68 -23.40 -13.59
C SER A 14 21.82 -22.25 -14.09
N LEU A 15 22.28 -20.99 -13.99
CA LEU A 15 21.57 -19.84 -14.54
C LEU A 15 21.35 -19.98 -16.06
N SER A 16 22.36 -20.44 -16.81
CA SER A 16 22.27 -20.57 -18.26
C SER A 16 21.31 -21.67 -18.71
N ALA A 17 21.21 -22.77 -17.96
CA ALA A 17 20.29 -23.87 -18.22
C ALA A 17 18.86 -23.38 -18.01
N THR A 18 18.59 -22.79 -16.84
CA THR A 18 17.30 -22.18 -16.53
C THR A 18 16.96 -21.10 -17.54
N ALA A 19 17.91 -20.25 -17.93
CA ALA A 19 17.70 -19.20 -18.92
C ALA A 19 17.50 -19.72 -20.36
N ARG A 20 17.93 -20.95 -20.70
CA ARG A 20 17.76 -21.57 -22.02
C ARG A 20 16.42 -22.30 -22.18
N ASP A 21 15.79 -22.75 -21.10
CA ASP A 21 14.50 -23.41 -21.15
C ASP A 21 13.44 -22.47 -21.76
N SER A 22 13.13 -22.72 -23.03
CA SER A 22 12.20 -21.96 -23.87
C SER A 22 10.73 -22.18 -23.51
N ASN A 23 10.47 -23.06 -22.54
CA ASN A 23 9.14 -23.22 -21.97
C ASN A 23 8.88 -22.02 -21.03
N PHE A 24 8.28 -20.97 -21.59
CA PHE A 24 7.71 -19.84 -20.85
C PHE A 24 6.66 -20.27 -19.79
N SER A 25 6.24 -21.54 -19.81
CA SER A 25 5.35 -22.17 -18.83
C SER A 25 6.05 -22.65 -17.55
N ALA A 26 7.38 -22.76 -17.54
CA ALA A 26 8.12 -23.14 -16.34
C ALA A 26 8.47 -21.89 -15.51
N ASP A 27 7.83 -21.77 -14.35
CA ASP A 27 7.99 -20.68 -13.40
C ASP A 27 9.42 -20.65 -12.82
N PRO A 28 10.24 -19.62 -13.06
CA PRO A 28 11.64 -19.61 -12.62
C PRO A 28 11.80 -19.69 -11.10
N ALA A 29 10.86 -19.18 -10.30
CA ALA A 29 10.90 -19.28 -8.84
C ALA A 29 10.60 -20.70 -8.31
N SER A 30 10.16 -21.62 -9.15
CA SER A 30 10.00 -23.03 -8.78
C SER A 30 11.33 -23.79 -8.72
N ASP A 31 12.41 -23.24 -9.28
CA ASP A 31 13.76 -23.82 -9.15
C ASP A 31 14.41 -23.36 -7.82
N PRO A 32 14.55 -24.26 -6.82
CA PRO A 32 15.09 -23.91 -5.51
C PRO A 32 16.56 -23.48 -5.55
N ASN A 33 17.30 -23.79 -6.63
CA ASN A 33 18.71 -23.45 -6.77
C ASN A 33 18.93 -22.06 -7.38
N LEU A 34 17.90 -21.46 -7.98
CA LEU A 34 18.04 -20.22 -8.74
C LEU A 34 18.39 -19.02 -7.85
N LEU A 35 17.61 -18.80 -6.77
CA LEU A 35 17.87 -17.71 -5.82
C LEU A 35 19.24 -17.82 -5.12
N PRO A 36 19.65 -18.99 -4.58
CA PRO A 36 21.01 -19.17 -4.07
C PRO A 36 22.09 -18.88 -5.11
N SER A 37 21.90 -19.32 -6.35
CA SER A 37 22.87 -19.11 -7.43
C SER A 37 23.02 -17.64 -7.80
N VAL A 38 21.90 -16.89 -7.93
CA VAL A 38 21.94 -15.44 -8.16
C VAL A 38 22.68 -14.72 -7.03
N ARG A 39 22.40 -15.06 -5.77
CA ARG A 39 23.08 -14.46 -4.61
C ARG A 39 24.57 -14.76 -4.57
N LYS A 40 24.96 -16.00 -4.90
CA LYS A 40 26.37 -16.40 -4.94
C LYS A 40 27.13 -15.68 -6.06
N LEU A 41 26.54 -15.59 -7.26
CA LEU A 41 27.13 -14.84 -8.37
C LEU A 41 27.27 -13.35 -8.03
N TYR A 42 26.25 -12.74 -7.43
CA TYR A 42 26.34 -11.36 -6.91
C TYR A 42 27.51 -11.20 -5.93
N ALA A 43 27.67 -12.13 -4.97
CA ALA A 43 28.76 -12.08 -4.00
C ALA A 43 30.14 -12.22 -4.66
N LEU A 44 30.27 -13.07 -5.68
CA LEU A 44 31.50 -13.23 -6.45
C LEU A 44 31.86 -11.95 -7.23
N CYS A 45 30.90 -11.36 -7.95
CA CYS A 45 31.08 -10.06 -8.61
C CYS A 45 31.57 -8.99 -7.63
N LYS A 46 30.98 -8.96 -6.43
CA LYS A 46 31.31 -7.98 -5.41
C LYS A 46 32.69 -8.21 -4.80
N SER A 47 33.11 -9.46 -4.65
CA SER A 47 34.42 -9.79 -4.04
C SER A 47 35.59 -9.64 -4.99
N GLU A 48 35.38 -9.89 -6.29
CA GLU A 48 36.45 -9.88 -7.28
C GLU A 48 36.66 -8.52 -7.93
N GLU A 49 35.70 -7.59 -7.81
CA GLU A 49 35.73 -6.25 -8.42
C GLU A 49 36.08 -6.29 -9.93
N SER A 50 35.71 -7.38 -10.61
CA SER A 50 36.04 -7.64 -12.01
C SER A 50 34.89 -7.23 -12.94
N GLU A 51 35.10 -6.17 -13.72
CA GLU A 51 34.13 -5.70 -14.72
C GLU A 51 33.84 -6.77 -15.78
N ASP A 52 34.86 -7.54 -16.18
CA ASP A 52 34.71 -8.66 -17.13
C ASP A 52 33.77 -9.74 -16.60
N LEU A 53 33.85 -10.04 -15.30
CA LEU A 53 32.99 -11.03 -14.66
C LEU A 53 31.55 -10.51 -14.61
N VAL A 54 31.36 -9.25 -14.23
CA VAL A 54 30.03 -8.59 -14.24
C VAL A 54 29.41 -8.63 -15.65
N ALA A 55 30.18 -8.30 -16.69
CA ALA A 55 29.73 -8.33 -18.08
C ALA A 55 29.32 -9.74 -18.55
N ARG A 56 29.93 -10.79 -17.99
CA ARG A 56 29.57 -12.19 -18.27
C ARG A 56 28.32 -12.67 -17.51
N VAL A 57 28.13 -12.24 -16.26
CA VAL A 57 26.95 -12.59 -15.45
C VAL A 57 25.70 -11.90 -15.96
N TYR A 58 25.82 -10.61 -16.28
CA TYR A 58 24.69 -9.74 -16.54
C TYR A 58 23.69 -10.27 -17.57
N PRO A 59 24.10 -10.79 -18.76
CA PRO A 59 23.16 -11.31 -19.74
C PRO A 59 22.26 -12.44 -19.20
N GLN A 60 22.80 -13.30 -18.33
CA GLN A 60 22.02 -14.39 -17.72
C GLN A 60 21.03 -13.85 -16.68
N ILE A 61 21.49 -12.92 -15.83
CA ILE A 61 20.64 -12.25 -14.83
C ILE A 61 19.49 -11.50 -15.50
N ASN A 62 19.79 -10.72 -16.55
CA ASN A 62 18.76 -10.00 -17.29
C ASN A 62 17.78 -10.95 -17.96
N LYS A 63 18.24 -12.06 -18.54
CA LYS A 63 17.35 -13.06 -19.14
C LYS A 63 16.42 -13.70 -18.12
N ILE A 64 16.89 -13.96 -16.90
CA ILE A 64 16.04 -14.45 -15.80
C ILE A 64 15.02 -13.38 -15.40
N PHE A 65 15.44 -12.12 -15.26
CA PHE A 65 14.53 -11.01 -14.97
C PHE A 65 13.40 -10.94 -15.99
N GLN A 66 13.70 -10.96 -17.29
CA GLN A 66 12.67 -10.91 -18.34
C GLN A 66 11.72 -12.10 -18.29
N ARG A 67 12.22 -13.31 -17.96
CA ARG A 67 11.38 -14.49 -17.78
C ARG A 67 10.45 -14.36 -16.57
N LEU A 68 10.97 -13.86 -15.45
CA LEU A 68 10.15 -13.57 -14.28
C LEU A 68 9.03 -12.58 -14.61
N VAL A 69 9.37 -11.48 -15.29
CA VAL A 69 8.37 -10.49 -15.72
C VAL A 69 7.28 -11.13 -16.59
N ALA A 70 7.65 -12.00 -17.52
CA ALA A 70 6.70 -12.71 -18.39
C ALA A 70 5.83 -13.73 -17.64
N SER A 71 6.38 -14.43 -16.64
CA SER A 71 5.68 -15.49 -15.90
C SER A 71 4.95 -15.01 -14.66
N VAL A 72 5.17 -13.77 -14.20
CA VAL A 72 4.58 -13.20 -12.98
C VAL A 72 3.10 -13.56 -12.89
N SER A 73 2.27 -13.18 -13.87
CA SER A 73 0.81 -13.36 -13.81
C SER A 73 0.34 -14.82 -13.74
N GLN A 74 1.18 -15.78 -14.12
CA GLN A 74 0.87 -17.21 -14.17
C GLN A 74 1.53 -18.01 -13.04
N SER A 75 2.51 -17.40 -12.36
CA SER A 75 3.28 -18.02 -11.30
C SER A 75 2.42 -18.30 -10.08
N ARG A 76 2.58 -19.51 -9.54
CA ARG A 76 1.98 -19.96 -8.27
C ARG A 76 2.96 -19.84 -7.11
N THR A 77 4.21 -19.49 -7.37
CA THR A 77 5.27 -19.37 -6.37
C THR A 77 5.65 -17.90 -6.15
N SER A 78 6.13 -17.55 -4.95
CA SER A 78 6.58 -16.19 -4.67
C SER A 78 7.86 -15.90 -5.46
N ASN A 79 7.83 -14.84 -6.28
CA ASN A 79 8.98 -14.38 -7.05
C ASN A 79 9.72 -13.23 -6.34
N GLY A 80 9.13 -12.64 -5.29
CA GLY A 80 9.62 -11.40 -4.68
C GLY A 80 11.08 -11.43 -4.25
N LEU A 81 11.53 -12.51 -3.61
CA LEU A 81 12.91 -12.62 -3.15
C LEU A 81 13.94 -12.70 -4.30
N LEU A 82 13.56 -13.36 -5.39
CA LEU A 82 14.41 -13.47 -6.57
C LEU A 82 14.47 -12.16 -7.35
N PHE A 83 13.34 -11.47 -7.50
CA PHE A 83 13.32 -10.11 -8.04
C PHE A 83 14.23 -9.18 -7.24
N LEU A 84 14.11 -9.14 -5.92
CA LEU A 84 14.94 -8.27 -5.07
C LEU A 84 16.44 -8.60 -5.19
N ALA A 85 16.80 -9.88 -5.30
CA ALA A 85 18.19 -10.28 -5.51
C ALA A 85 18.75 -9.79 -6.86
N ILE A 86 17.95 -9.88 -7.93
CA ILE A 86 18.33 -9.36 -9.26
C ILE A 86 18.39 -7.83 -9.26
N LEU A 87 17.43 -7.16 -8.62
CA LEU A 87 17.44 -5.70 -8.49
C LEU A 87 18.65 -5.20 -7.72
N GLN A 88 19.10 -5.92 -6.68
CA GLN A 88 20.35 -5.58 -6.00
C GLN A 88 21.55 -5.66 -6.95
N PHE A 89 21.59 -6.68 -7.82
CA PHE A 89 22.62 -6.77 -8.85
C PHE A 89 22.58 -5.57 -9.81
N PHE A 90 21.40 -5.19 -10.31
CA PHE A 90 21.25 -4.02 -11.18
C PHE A 90 21.62 -2.71 -10.50
N LEU A 91 21.28 -2.55 -9.21
CA LEU A 91 21.65 -1.36 -8.46
C LEU A 91 23.15 -1.23 -8.27
N ASP A 92 23.85 -2.33 -7.95
CA ASP A 92 25.28 -2.26 -7.63
C ASP A 92 26.16 -2.25 -8.87
N PHE A 93 25.76 -2.97 -9.94
CA PHE A 93 26.60 -3.19 -11.12
C PHE A 93 26.05 -2.57 -12.41
N GLY A 94 24.86 -1.97 -12.39
CA GLY A 94 24.20 -1.45 -13.59
C GLY A 94 25.03 -0.42 -14.34
N GLU A 95 25.80 0.42 -13.63
CA GLU A 95 26.69 1.42 -14.25
C GLU A 95 27.80 0.78 -15.09
N ILE A 96 28.36 -0.36 -14.65
CA ILE A 96 29.42 -1.09 -15.37
C ILE A 96 28.91 -1.63 -16.71
N VAL A 97 27.67 -2.09 -16.75
CA VAL A 97 27.05 -2.73 -17.92
C VAL A 97 26.07 -1.80 -18.66
N LEU A 98 26.07 -0.51 -18.32
CA LEU A 98 25.17 0.50 -18.88
C LEU A 98 23.67 0.11 -18.80
N HIS A 99 23.30 -0.61 -17.73
CA HIS A 99 21.92 -0.99 -17.47
C HIS A 99 21.19 0.09 -16.67
N ASP A 100 20.07 0.56 -17.21
CA ASP A 100 19.14 1.41 -16.49
C ASP A 100 18.25 0.57 -15.55
N ALA A 101 18.43 0.76 -14.24
CA ALA A 101 17.67 0.03 -13.23
C ALA A 101 16.25 0.60 -13.00
N ASP A 102 15.93 1.82 -13.46
CA ASP A 102 14.64 2.47 -13.18
C ASP A 102 13.44 1.64 -13.71
N PRO A 103 13.43 1.18 -14.97
CA PRO A 103 12.34 0.35 -15.48
C PRO A 103 12.21 -0.95 -14.69
N SER A 104 13.33 -1.59 -14.35
CA SER A 104 13.33 -2.86 -13.61
C SER A 104 12.75 -2.69 -12.20
N LEU A 105 13.11 -1.62 -11.50
CA LEU A 105 12.56 -1.28 -10.18
C LEU A 105 11.04 -1.07 -10.30
N ARG A 106 10.59 -0.25 -11.24
CA ARG A 106 9.16 0.03 -11.45
C ARG A 106 8.36 -1.23 -11.77
N THR A 107 8.92 -2.12 -12.60
CA THR A 107 8.29 -3.41 -12.91
C THR A 107 8.13 -4.28 -11.67
N PHE A 108 9.11 -4.32 -10.76
CA PHE A 108 8.96 -5.05 -9.50
C PHE A 108 7.79 -4.51 -8.67
N PHE A 109 7.70 -3.19 -8.47
CA PHE A 109 6.60 -2.60 -7.70
C PHE A 109 5.24 -2.87 -8.35
N ARG A 110 5.14 -2.63 -9.67
CA ARG A 110 3.87 -2.72 -10.41
C ARG A 110 3.39 -4.16 -10.60
N SER A 111 4.30 -5.11 -10.83
CA SER A 111 3.92 -6.46 -11.26
C SER A 111 4.08 -7.53 -10.16
N CYS A 112 5.10 -7.40 -9.31
CA CYS A 112 5.39 -8.39 -8.26
C CYS A 112 4.87 -7.93 -6.89
N LEU A 113 5.35 -6.79 -6.39
CA LEU A 113 4.99 -6.32 -5.04
C LEU A 113 3.48 -6.03 -4.91
N SER A 114 2.84 -5.53 -5.97
CA SER A 114 1.39 -5.32 -6.00
C SER A 114 0.55 -6.58 -5.74
N ARG A 115 1.14 -7.77 -5.92
CA ARG A 115 0.50 -9.09 -5.71
C ARG A 115 1.03 -9.83 -4.49
N GLU A 116 2.27 -9.53 -4.10
CA GLU A 116 2.97 -10.21 -3.00
C GLU A 116 3.10 -9.31 -1.74
N PHE A 117 2.50 -8.12 -1.71
CA PHE A 117 2.58 -7.21 -0.55
C PHE A 117 2.08 -7.86 0.75
N ALA A 118 1.15 -8.82 0.65
CA ALA A 118 0.59 -9.54 1.78
C ALA A 118 1.50 -10.65 2.32
N ASP A 119 2.53 -11.06 1.56
CA ASP A 119 3.51 -12.03 2.03
C ASP A 119 4.49 -11.35 3.00
N PRO A 120 4.55 -11.77 4.29
CA PRO A 120 5.39 -11.12 5.29
C PRO A 120 6.89 -11.25 4.99
N VAL A 121 7.33 -12.29 4.30
CA VAL A 121 8.72 -12.50 3.92
C VAL A 121 9.13 -11.52 2.83
N VAL A 122 8.28 -11.35 1.81
CA VAL A 122 8.49 -10.40 0.71
C VAL A 122 8.39 -8.96 1.21
N ALA A 123 7.39 -8.65 2.06
CA ALA A 123 7.22 -7.33 2.66
C ALA A 123 8.45 -6.91 3.48
N LYS A 124 8.95 -7.81 4.33
CA LYS A 124 10.18 -7.57 5.10
C LYS A 124 11.38 -7.36 4.18
N ALA A 125 11.60 -8.27 3.22
CA ALA A 125 12.72 -8.18 2.30
C ALA A 125 12.69 -6.89 1.46
N THR A 126 11.51 -6.44 1.07
CA THR A 126 11.30 -5.18 0.35
C THR A 126 11.73 -3.98 1.20
N LEU A 127 11.28 -3.90 2.47
CA LEU A 127 11.70 -2.81 3.36
C LEU A 127 13.19 -2.86 3.70
N ASP A 128 13.76 -4.05 3.85
CA ASP A 128 15.20 -4.21 4.07
C ASP A 128 15.99 -3.72 2.86
N PHE A 129 15.57 -4.10 1.64
CA PHE A 129 16.15 -3.62 0.38
C PHE A 129 16.06 -2.09 0.24
N LEU A 130 14.90 -1.50 0.52
CA LEU A 130 14.69 -0.05 0.47
C LEU A 130 15.55 0.70 1.49
N ASN A 131 15.66 0.18 2.72
CA ASN A 131 16.49 0.79 3.75
C ASN A 131 17.99 0.66 3.45
N TRP A 132 18.43 -0.50 2.96
CA TRP A 132 19.81 -0.74 2.58
C TRP A 132 20.27 0.19 1.44
N ASN A 133 19.42 0.35 0.42
CA ASN A 133 19.72 1.14 -0.76
C ASN A 133 19.18 2.58 -0.69
N LYS A 134 18.71 3.03 0.49
CA LYS A 134 17.95 4.29 0.65
C LYS A 134 18.61 5.49 -0.03
N LYS A 135 19.92 5.67 0.19
CA LYS A 135 20.66 6.78 -0.41
C LYS A 135 20.60 6.74 -1.94
N LYS A 136 20.98 5.60 -2.54
CA LYS A 136 20.99 5.42 -4.00
C LYS A 136 19.57 5.56 -4.59
N ILE A 137 18.55 5.01 -3.92
CA ILE A 137 17.16 5.14 -4.36
C ILE A 137 16.71 6.60 -4.38
N LEU A 138 16.97 7.35 -3.31
CA LEU A 138 16.54 8.74 -3.22
C LEU A 138 17.31 9.67 -4.18
N THR A 139 18.58 9.37 -4.47
CA THR A 139 19.38 10.21 -5.38
C THR A 139 19.17 9.86 -6.85
N SER A 140 19.12 8.58 -7.19
CA SER A 140 19.10 8.11 -8.58
C SER A 140 17.68 7.86 -9.10
N PHE A 141 16.72 7.57 -8.22
CA PHE A 141 15.33 7.24 -8.58
C PHE A 141 14.32 8.04 -7.72
N PRO A 142 14.41 9.39 -7.69
CA PRO A 142 13.68 10.22 -6.73
C PRO A 142 12.15 10.12 -6.86
N THR A 143 11.62 9.68 -8.00
CA THR A 143 10.18 9.53 -8.23
C THR A 143 9.64 8.14 -7.89
N LEU A 144 10.50 7.16 -7.61
CA LEU A 144 10.09 5.77 -7.37
C LEU A 144 9.21 5.65 -6.12
N LEU A 145 9.74 6.05 -4.96
CA LEU A 145 9.04 5.96 -3.69
C LEU A 145 7.77 6.84 -3.65
N PRO A 146 7.81 8.11 -4.12
CA PRO A 146 6.61 8.92 -4.25
C PRO A 146 5.55 8.39 -5.21
N GLN A 147 5.91 7.63 -6.24
CA GLN A 147 4.90 7.05 -7.12
C GLN A 147 4.22 5.84 -6.46
N PHE A 148 4.99 4.99 -5.79
CA PHE A 148 4.50 3.74 -5.22
C PHE A 148 4.13 3.85 -3.73
N PHE A 149 3.97 5.06 -3.17
CA PHE A 149 3.54 5.23 -1.78
C PHE A 149 2.25 4.50 -1.43
N PRO A 150 1.21 4.42 -2.30
CA PRO A 150 -0.04 3.76 -1.92
C PRO A 150 0.17 2.25 -1.74
N LEU A 151 0.97 1.62 -2.61
CA LEU A 151 1.36 0.22 -2.47
C LEU A 151 2.20 -0.03 -1.21
N LEU A 152 3.09 0.89 -0.86
CA LEU A 152 3.87 0.80 0.39
C LEU A 152 2.98 0.98 1.63
N LEU A 153 1.92 1.79 1.54
CA LEU A 153 0.89 1.88 2.58
C LEU A 153 0.06 0.60 2.68
N LYS A 154 -0.31 -0.04 1.55
CA LYS A 154 -0.96 -1.37 1.54
C LYS A 154 -0.08 -2.43 2.21
N LEU A 155 1.21 -2.44 1.88
CA LEU A 155 2.20 -3.34 2.47
C LEU A 155 2.25 -3.20 4.00
N ILE A 156 2.35 -1.97 4.51
CA ILE A 156 2.46 -1.74 5.95
C ILE A 156 1.13 -1.88 6.69
N ALA A 157 -0.01 -1.59 6.05
CA ALA A 157 -1.33 -1.86 6.59
C ALA A 157 -1.50 -3.36 6.89
N TRP A 158 -1.01 -4.22 5.98
CA TRP A 158 -1.14 -5.67 6.14
C TRP A 158 -0.11 -6.30 7.09
N ASN A 159 1.12 -5.76 7.12
CA ASN A 159 2.27 -6.35 7.83
C ASN A 159 2.81 -5.50 9.00
N GLY A 160 2.02 -4.52 9.47
CA GLY A 160 2.47 -3.43 10.33
C GLY A 160 3.12 -3.85 11.66
N GLU A 161 2.66 -4.94 12.26
CA GLU A 161 3.05 -5.36 13.62
C GLU A 161 4.57 -5.51 13.80
N LYS A 162 5.25 -6.05 12.77
CA LYS A 162 6.69 -6.32 12.80
C LYS A 162 7.51 -5.30 12.02
N LEU A 163 6.88 -4.55 11.13
CA LEU A 163 7.57 -3.77 10.09
C LEU A 163 7.52 -2.25 10.29
N GLU A 164 6.71 -1.74 11.24
CA GLU A 164 6.55 -0.30 11.50
C GLU A 164 7.90 0.45 11.61
N LYS A 165 8.81 -0.04 12.46
CA LYS A 165 10.13 0.60 12.66
C LYS A 165 10.98 0.67 11.40
N SER A 166 10.88 -0.36 10.55
CA SER A 166 11.60 -0.42 9.28
C SER A 166 10.96 0.54 8.26
N PHE A 167 9.62 0.59 8.24
CA PHE A 167 8.86 1.47 7.37
C PHE A 167 9.05 2.96 7.70
N LEU A 168 9.09 3.35 8.97
CA LEU A 168 9.30 4.75 9.37
C LEU A 168 10.64 5.33 8.86
N LYS A 169 11.63 4.49 8.58
CA LYS A 169 12.89 4.91 7.94
C LYS A 169 12.74 5.16 6.44
N VAL A 170 11.82 4.47 5.77
CA VAL A 170 11.49 4.63 4.34
C VAL A 170 10.51 5.78 4.13
N PHE A 171 9.57 5.99 5.05
CA PHE A 171 8.46 6.94 4.96
C PHE A 171 8.84 8.35 4.49
N PRO A 172 9.93 9.00 4.96
CA PRO A 172 10.33 10.32 4.47
C PRO A 172 10.54 10.37 2.95
N GLY A 173 10.96 9.25 2.34
CA GLY A 173 11.15 9.13 0.90
C GLY A 173 9.85 9.10 0.09
N LEU A 174 8.71 8.94 0.74
CA LEU A 174 7.39 9.00 0.10
C LEU A 174 6.92 10.44 -0.12
N ILE A 175 7.53 11.41 0.56
CA ILE A 175 7.12 12.82 0.53
C ILE A 175 7.85 13.53 -0.60
N SER A 176 7.09 13.95 -1.61
CA SER A 176 7.55 14.76 -2.74
C SER A 176 6.46 15.77 -3.12
N PRO A 177 6.73 16.80 -3.93
CA PRO A 177 5.71 17.74 -4.36
C PRO A 177 4.46 17.09 -4.98
N GLY A 178 4.62 15.99 -5.72
CA GLY A 178 3.50 15.28 -6.38
C GLY A 178 2.73 14.32 -5.45
N SER A 179 3.38 13.80 -4.42
CA SER A 179 2.78 12.85 -3.46
C SER A 179 2.36 13.50 -2.14
N PHE A 180 2.78 14.73 -1.86
CA PHE A 180 2.59 15.40 -0.59
C PHE A 180 1.12 15.53 -0.16
N LEU A 181 0.27 16.10 -1.02
CA LEU A 181 -1.15 16.29 -0.70
C LEU A 181 -1.91 14.96 -0.65
N PRO A 182 -1.74 14.02 -1.60
CA PRO A 182 -2.46 12.74 -1.57
C PRO A 182 -1.98 11.77 -0.48
N LEU A 183 -0.76 11.93 0.03
CA LEU A 183 -0.22 11.12 1.13
C LEU A 183 -0.91 11.41 2.47
N PHE A 184 -1.26 12.67 2.75
CA PHE A 184 -1.96 13.05 3.99
C PHE A 184 -3.23 12.22 4.25
N PRO A 185 -4.26 12.23 3.37
CA PRO A 185 -5.46 11.44 3.59
C PRO A 185 -5.14 9.95 3.63
N SER A 186 -4.16 9.47 2.86
CA SER A 186 -3.78 8.05 2.85
C SER A 186 -3.17 7.57 4.17
N VAL A 187 -2.44 8.42 4.89
CA VAL A 187 -1.93 8.12 6.25
C VAL A 187 -3.07 8.12 7.26
N VAL A 188 -3.99 9.10 7.19
CA VAL A 188 -5.17 9.17 8.08
C VAL A 188 -6.10 7.96 7.86
N ASP A 189 -6.21 7.48 6.63
CA ASP A 189 -7.08 6.37 6.25
C ASP A 189 -6.46 4.99 6.46
N LEU A 190 -5.27 4.88 7.05
CA LEU A 190 -4.61 3.60 7.19
C LEU A 190 -5.47 2.53 7.91
N PRO A 191 -6.24 2.85 8.97
CA PRO A 191 -7.19 1.90 9.56
C PRO A 191 -8.31 1.49 8.58
N ILE A 192 -8.78 2.42 7.74
CA ILE A 192 -9.79 2.12 6.73
C ILE A 192 -9.24 1.20 5.65
N LEU A 193 -7.97 1.40 5.26
CA LEU A 193 -7.28 0.53 4.32
C LEU A 193 -7.18 -0.90 4.86
N VAL A 194 -6.93 -1.07 6.16
CA VAL A 194 -6.97 -2.41 6.80
C VAL A 194 -8.37 -3.02 6.70
N VAL A 195 -9.41 -2.29 7.07
CA VAL A 195 -10.80 -2.79 6.99
C VAL A 195 -11.15 -3.22 5.56
N ALA A 196 -10.74 -2.42 4.56
CA ALA A 196 -10.94 -2.72 3.15
C ALA A 196 -10.23 -4.02 2.74
N LEU A 197 -8.95 -4.15 3.07
CA LEU A 197 -8.14 -5.33 2.74
C LEU A 197 -8.70 -6.59 3.41
N GLU A 198 -9.12 -6.51 4.67
CA GLU A 198 -9.72 -7.65 5.36
C GLU A 198 -11.10 -8.01 4.80
N LYS A 199 -11.89 -7.03 4.34
CA LYS A 199 -13.15 -7.32 3.64
C LYS A 199 -12.88 -8.12 2.36
N VAL A 200 -11.87 -7.73 1.58
CA VAL A 200 -11.46 -8.47 0.38
C VAL A 200 -10.92 -9.86 0.71
N GLU A 201 -10.12 -10.02 1.77
CA GLU A 201 -9.63 -11.33 2.20
C GLU A 201 -10.79 -12.27 2.57
N ARG A 202 -11.82 -11.75 3.26
CA ARG A 202 -13.02 -12.53 3.62
C ARG A 202 -13.86 -12.90 2.41
N SER A 203 -14.00 -12.02 1.42
CA SER A 203 -14.84 -12.26 0.23
C SER A 203 -14.15 -13.09 -0.85
N SER A 204 -12.83 -13.03 -0.94
CA SER A 204 -12.07 -13.51 -2.11
C SER A 204 -10.93 -14.45 -1.77
N GLY A 205 -10.74 -14.77 -0.49
CA GLY A 205 -9.65 -15.63 -0.01
C GLY A 205 -8.32 -14.90 0.16
N PRO A 206 -7.21 -15.64 0.35
CA PRO A 206 -5.91 -15.06 0.67
C PRO A 206 -5.45 -14.00 -0.35
N LEU A 207 -4.95 -12.87 0.16
CA LEU A 207 -4.43 -11.76 -0.66
C LEU A 207 -3.06 -12.06 -1.30
N ILE A 208 -2.46 -13.21 -1.02
CA ILE A 208 -1.15 -13.59 -1.55
C ILE A 208 -1.31 -14.12 -2.97
N GLY A 209 -0.62 -13.50 -3.94
CA GLY A 209 -0.56 -13.97 -5.32
C GLY A 209 -1.76 -13.57 -6.19
N SER A 210 -2.86 -13.11 -5.60
CA SER A 210 -4.00 -12.53 -6.29
C SER A 210 -3.75 -11.04 -6.58
N SER A 211 -3.90 -10.62 -7.84
CA SER A 211 -3.98 -9.18 -8.11
C SER A 211 -5.37 -8.71 -7.71
N ILE A 212 -5.48 -7.65 -6.92
CA ILE A 212 -6.80 -7.11 -6.52
C ILE A 212 -7.62 -6.73 -7.76
N ALA A 213 -6.97 -6.30 -8.85
CA ALA A 213 -7.62 -6.05 -10.14
C ALA A 213 -8.16 -7.34 -10.81
N SER A 214 -7.55 -8.50 -10.57
CA SER A 214 -8.04 -9.80 -11.08
C SER A 214 -9.23 -10.34 -10.27
N ILE A 215 -9.28 -10.04 -8.96
CA ILE A 215 -10.42 -10.38 -8.08
C ILE A 215 -11.71 -9.72 -8.59
N GLN A 216 -11.63 -8.48 -9.08
CA GLN A 216 -12.77 -7.77 -9.68
C GLN A 216 -13.29 -8.44 -10.96
N LYS A 217 -12.44 -9.17 -11.69
CA LYS A 217 -12.79 -9.75 -12.99
C LYS A 217 -13.40 -11.15 -12.87
N SER A 218 -13.18 -11.87 -11.78
CA SER A 218 -13.64 -13.26 -11.60
C SER A 218 -15.08 -13.39 -11.09
N THR A 219 -15.68 -12.33 -10.52
CA THR A 219 -17.06 -12.40 -10.01
C THR A 219 -18.12 -12.36 -11.13
N ALA A 220 -17.85 -11.68 -12.25
CA ALA A 220 -18.80 -11.63 -13.37
C ALA A 220 -18.99 -12.98 -14.12
N PRO A 221 -17.92 -13.78 -14.35
CA PRO A 221 -18.06 -15.14 -14.89
C PRO A 221 -18.81 -16.12 -14.00
N GLU A 222 -18.62 -16.07 -12.68
CA GLU A 222 -19.28 -16.98 -11.73
C GLU A 222 -20.79 -16.73 -11.64
N MET A 223 -21.21 -15.46 -11.67
CA MET A 223 -22.63 -15.09 -11.70
C MET A 223 -23.31 -15.52 -13.00
N LEU A 224 -22.59 -15.47 -14.14
CA LEU A 224 -23.07 -16.02 -15.41
C LEU A 224 -23.14 -17.55 -15.40
N LEU A 225 -22.17 -18.23 -14.79
CA LEU A 225 -22.18 -19.69 -14.62
C LEU A 225 -23.34 -20.14 -13.72
N ALA A 226 -23.60 -19.44 -12.61
CA ALA A 226 -24.72 -19.72 -11.72
C ALA A 226 -26.07 -19.52 -12.42
N LEU A 227 -26.22 -18.44 -13.22
CA LEU A 227 -27.43 -18.20 -14.01
C LEU A 227 -27.62 -19.23 -15.14
N MET A 228 -26.53 -19.73 -15.72
CA MET A 228 -26.57 -20.80 -16.71
C MET A 228 -26.94 -22.15 -16.08
N ASP A 229 -26.41 -22.48 -14.89
CA ASP A 229 -26.79 -23.69 -14.15
C ASP A 229 -28.24 -23.63 -13.66
N GLU A 230 -28.74 -22.46 -13.24
CA GLU A 230 -30.15 -22.27 -12.86
C GLU A 230 -31.08 -22.46 -14.08
N ALA A 231 -30.71 -21.88 -15.23
CA ALA A 231 -31.46 -22.04 -16.48
C ALA A 231 -31.40 -23.48 -17.04
N TYR A 232 -30.35 -24.24 -16.72
CA TYR A 232 -30.14 -25.59 -17.24
C TYR A 232 -30.67 -26.70 -16.30
N THR A 233 -30.63 -26.49 -14.98
CA THR A 233 -31.11 -27.46 -13.99
C THR A 233 -32.55 -27.23 -13.56
N GLY A 234 -33.12 -26.04 -13.83
CA GLY A 234 -34.54 -25.74 -13.59
C GLY A 234 -34.98 -25.81 -12.12
N SER A 235 -34.04 -25.81 -11.17
CA SER A 235 -34.37 -25.73 -9.75
C SER A 235 -34.76 -24.31 -9.39
N THR A 236 -36.04 -24.00 -9.53
CA THR A 236 -36.65 -22.93 -8.75
C THR A 236 -36.54 -23.31 -7.28
N ILE A 237 -36.02 -22.43 -6.43
CA ILE A 237 -36.19 -22.55 -4.98
C ILE A 237 -37.70 -22.50 -4.74
N GLY A 238 -38.30 -23.67 -4.55
CA GLY A 238 -39.71 -23.84 -4.29
C GLY A 238 -40.06 -23.33 -2.91
N ASP A 239 -40.94 -22.34 -2.86
CA ASP A 239 -41.72 -21.96 -1.69
C ASP A 239 -42.62 -23.15 -1.29
N GLY A 240 -42.30 -23.79 -0.17
CA GLY A 240 -43.02 -24.95 0.35
C GLY A 240 -42.57 -25.29 1.77
N GLY A 241 -43.37 -24.89 2.75
CA GLY A 241 -43.04 -24.89 4.18
C GLY A 241 -42.69 -26.24 4.81
N GLY A 242 -41.83 -26.14 5.83
CA GLY A 242 -41.49 -27.20 6.78
C GLY A 242 -40.42 -26.69 7.74
N ASP A 243 -40.75 -26.65 9.03
CA ASP A 243 -39.90 -26.16 10.12
C ASP A 243 -38.48 -26.71 10.07
N SER A 244 -37.48 -25.82 10.00
CA SER A 244 -36.10 -26.09 10.40
C SER A 244 -35.41 -24.76 10.67
N GLU A 245 -35.28 -24.46 11.97
CA GLU A 245 -34.39 -23.43 12.48
C GLU A 245 -32.96 -23.72 11.99
N SER A 246 -32.50 -22.90 11.04
CA SER A 246 -31.07 -22.71 10.80
C SER A 246 -30.83 -21.23 10.57
N GLU A 247 -30.43 -20.58 11.65
CA GLU A 247 -29.70 -19.32 11.61
C GLU A 247 -28.44 -19.52 10.76
N ASP A 248 -27.99 -18.45 10.10
CA ASP A 248 -26.84 -18.36 9.20
C ASP A 248 -27.09 -18.62 7.71
N SER A 249 -27.84 -17.73 7.09
CA SER A 249 -27.60 -17.34 5.69
C SER A 249 -27.57 -15.83 5.57
N ASN A 250 -26.45 -15.22 6.01
CA ASN A 250 -26.08 -13.91 5.50
C ASN A 250 -25.76 -14.10 4.01
N ALA A 251 -26.75 -13.77 3.18
CA ALA A 251 -26.60 -13.64 1.75
C ALA A 251 -25.33 -12.85 1.43
N ILE A 252 -24.54 -13.43 0.53
CA ILE A 252 -23.25 -12.97 0.02
C ILE A 252 -23.27 -11.44 -0.17
N ASP A 253 -22.65 -10.72 0.79
CA ASP A 253 -22.46 -9.27 0.72
C ASP A 253 -21.42 -9.00 -0.36
N VAL A 254 -21.91 -8.83 -1.59
CA VAL A 254 -21.17 -8.32 -2.75
C VAL A 254 -20.33 -7.17 -2.24
N ALA A 255 -19.02 -7.37 -2.13
CA ALA A 255 -18.14 -6.40 -1.51
C ALA A 255 -18.38 -5.02 -2.13
N ASP A 256 -18.87 -4.10 -1.30
CA ASP A 256 -19.29 -2.75 -1.66
C ASP A 256 -18.30 -2.15 -2.67
N PRO A 257 -18.74 -1.81 -3.91
CA PRO A 257 -17.86 -1.40 -5.01
C PRO A 257 -16.89 -0.27 -4.63
N VAL A 258 -17.25 0.50 -3.59
CA VAL A 258 -16.45 1.56 -3.01
C VAL A 258 -15.14 1.07 -2.37
N PHE A 259 -15.11 -0.09 -1.70
CA PHE A 259 -13.86 -0.65 -1.14
C PHE A 259 -12.94 -1.19 -2.23
N PHE A 260 -13.51 -1.69 -3.32
CA PHE A 260 -12.74 -2.11 -4.47
C PHE A 260 -12.09 -0.93 -5.19
N ASP A 261 -12.78 0.20 -5.31
CA ASP A 261 -12.20 1.44 -5.84
C ASP A 261 -11.05 1.97 -4.98
N LEU A 262 -11.15 1.83 -3.65
CA LEU A 262 -10.06 2.16 -2.73
C LEU A 262 -8.81 1.28 -2.93
N LEU A 263 -9.01 0.03 -3.39
CA LEU A 263 -7.95 -0.96 -3.50
C LEU A 263 -7.42 -1.16 -4.92
N LYS A 264 -8.04 -0.53 -5.93
CA LYS A 264 -7.55 -0.54 -7.33
C LYS A 264 -6.08 -0.10 -7.37
N ASP A 265 -5.40 -0.52 -8.43
CA ASP A 265 -3.97 -0.28 -8.59
C ASP A 265 -3.71 1.24 -8.71
N GLU A 266 -3.35 1.86 -7.58
CA GLU A 266 -3.16 3.31 -7.39
C GLU A 266 -1.88 3.84 -8.08
N ASN A 267 -1.22 3.01 -8.90
CA ASN A 267 0.02 3.33 -9.61
C ASN A 267 -0.13 4.46 -10.66
N ASP A 268 -1.37 4.75 -11.07
CA ASP A 268 -1.70 5.80 -12.07
C ASP A 268 -2.57 6.94 -11.48
N GLY A 269 -2.77 6.97 -10.17
CA GLY A 269 -3.49 8.04 -9.46
C GLY A 269 -4.40 7.54 -8.34
N LEU A 270 -4.55 8.34 -7.27
CA LEU A 270 -5.55 8.07 -6.23
C LEU A 270 -6.93 8.51 -6.74
N ALA A 271 -7.90 7.59 -6.75
CA ALA A 271 -9.31 7.94 -6.96
C ALA A 271 -9.82 8.84 -5.82
N GLU A 272 -10.74 9.75 -6.12
CA GLU A 272 -11.40 10.57 -5.11
C GLU A 272 -12.19 9.68 -4.15
N ARG A 273 -11.86 9.76 -2.85
CA ARG A 273 -12.39 8.84 -1.85
C ARG A 273 -13.65 9.42 -1.22
N HIS A 274 -14.81 8.85 -1.55
CA HIS A 274 -16.13 9.29 -1.06
C HIS A 274 -16.43 8.79 0.36
N TRP A 275 -15.62 9.22 1.34
CA TRP A 275 -15.70 8.79 2.74
C TRP A 275 -17.02 9.09 3.46
N THR A 276 -17.86 9.95 2.89
CA THR A 276 -19.16 10.35 3.43
C THR A 276 -20.31 9.47 2.92
N SER A 277 -20.03 8.41 2.17
CA SER A 277 -21.10 7.51 1.70
C SER A 277 -21.72 6.76 2.89
N PRO A 278 -23.06 6.57 2.92
CA PRO A 278 -23.72 5.80 3.98
C PRO A 278 -23.21 4.36 4.09
N GLY A 279 -22.81 3.74 2.97
CA GLY A 279 -22.25 2.38 2.94
C GLY A 279 -20.91 2.27 3.66
N ILE A 280 -19.98 3.21 3.41
CA ILE A 280 -18.71 3.23 4.14
C ILE A 280 -18.96 3.52 5.63
N ALA A 281 -19.81 4.48 5.96
CA ALA A 281 -20.10 4.80 7.35
C ALA A 281 -20.63 3.58 8.13
N ALA A 282 -21.55 2.81 7.52
CA ALA A 282 -22.07 1.57 8.11
C ALA A 282 -20.98 0.49 8.24
N ALA A 283 -20.14 0.30 7.23
CA ALA A 283 -19.04 -0.67 7.26
C ALA A 283 -17.99 -0.34 8.33
N LEU A 284 -17.62 0.94 8.47
CA LEU A 284 -16.70 1.39 9.51
C LEU A 284 -17.31 1.23 10.91
N GLN A 285 -18.61 1.51 11.06
CA GLN A 285 -19.30 1.31 12.33
C GLN A 285 -19.38 -0.18 12.71
N ALA A 286 -19.62 -1.07 11.74
CA ALA A 286 -19.61 -2.52 11.95
C ALA A 286 -18.20 -3.02 12.36
N ALA A 287 -17.14 -2.49 11.75
CA ALA A 287 -15.76 -2.82 12.10
C ALA A 287 -15.38 -2.45 13.55
N ILE A 288 -16.04 -1.44 14.12
CA ILE A 288 -15.84 -1.05 15.54
C ILE A 288 -16.68 -1.89 16.49
N ASN A 289 -17.88 -2.31 16.06
CA ASN A 289 -18.80 -3.10 16.87
C ASN A 289 -18.37 -4.58 16.97
N THR A 290 -17.39 -5.00 16.18
CA THR A 290 -16.82 -6.35 16.18
C THR A 290 -15.45 -6.35 16.87
N PRO A 291 -14.98 -7.51 17.38
CA PRO A 291 -13.64 -7.60 17.95
C PRO A 291 -12.58 -7.19 16.92
N GLN A 292 -11.83 -6.12 17.23
CA GLN A 292 -10.80 -5.59 16.34
C GLN A 292 -9.69 -6.63 16.11
N SER A 293 -9.30 -6.82 14.86
CA SER A 293 -8.13 -7.62 14.49
C SER A 293 -6.84 -6.97 15.01
N ASP A 294 -5.78 -7.77 15.14
CA ASP A 294 -4.47 -7.24 15.56
C ASP A 294 -3.89 -6.28 14.51
N ARG A 295 -4.20 -6.49 13.22
CA ARG A 295 -3.84 -5.56 12.13
C ARG A 295 -4.53 -4.21 12.30
N LEU A 296 -5.83 -4.20 12.61
CA LEU A 296 -6.58 -2.97 12.81
C LEU A 296 -6.08 -2.21 14.05
N LYS A 297 -5.88 -2.90 15.18
CA LYS A 297 -5.28 -2.30 16.39
C LYS A 297 -3.92 -1.69 16.09
N GLN A 298 -3.09 -2.38 15.32
CA GLN A 298 -1.77 -1.87 14.93
C GLN A 298 -1.88 -0.64 14.03
N ALA A 299 -2.79 -0.63 13.05
CA ALA A 299 -3.00 0.53 12.19
C ALA A 299 -3.51 1.76 12.97
N LEU A 300 -4.42 1.56 13.92
CA LEU A 300 -4.90 2.62 14.83
C LEU A 300 -3.76 3.23 15.66
N ASN A 301 -2.80 2.42 16.10
CA ASN A 301 -1.62 2.90 16.84
C ASN A 301 -0.53 3.52 15.95
N MET A 302 -0.36 2.99 14.74
CA MET A 302 0.72 3.38 13.82
C MET A 302 0.40 4.68 13.06
N ALA A 303 -0.84 4.86 12.61
CA ALA A 303 -1.22 6.02 11.81
C ALA A 303 -0.92 7.38 12.48
N PRO A 304 -1.20 7.61 13.77
CA PRO A 304 -0.83 8.87 14.44
C PRO A 304 0.68 9.11 14.46
N ARG A 305 1.51 8.07 14.60
CA ARG A 305 2.99 8.18 14.60
C ARG A 305 3.54 8.50 13.21
N VAL A 306 2.95 7.89 12.18
CA VAL A 306 3.28 8.21 10.79
C VAL A 306 2.86 9.65 10.46
N LEU A 307 1.72 10.10 11.00
CA LEU A 307 1.24 11.47 10.87
C LEU A 307 2.16 12.48 11.57
N ASP A 308 2.68 12.15 12.76
CA ASP A 308 3.68 12.97 13.46
C ASP A 308 4.93 13.18 12.59
N MET A 309 5.43 12.11 11.97
CA MET A 309 6.57 12.17 11.04
C MET A 309 6.25 13.04 9.82
N TYR A 310 5.06 12.87 9.23
CA TYR A 310 4.60 13.66 8.08
C TYR A 310 4.56 15.15 8.42
N PHE A 311 3.96 15.54 9.54
CA PHE A 311 3.87 16.93 9.97
C PHE A 311 5.22 17.52 10.37
N ALA A 312 6.09 16.76 11.03
CA ALA A 312 7.44 17.20 11.35
C ALA A 312 8.25 17.54 10.09
N ILE A 313 8.19 16.69 9.07
CA ILE A 313 8.83 16.95 7.77
C ILE A 313 8.17 18.14 7.07
N THR A 314 6.85 18.24 7.12
CA THR A 314 6.08 19.32 6.51
C THR A 314 6.49 20.69 7.05
N LEU A 315 6.56 20.83 8.38
CA LEU A 315 6.93 22.09 9.02
C LEU A 315 8.41 22.46 8.81
N ARG A 316 9.29 21.48 8.54
CA ARG A 316 10.72 21.71 8.34
C ARG A 316 11.09 22.00 6.89
N ASP A 317 10.58 21.18 5.97
CA ASP A 317 11.16 21.05 4.62
C ASP A 317 10.20 21.51 3.50
N VAL A 318 8.89 21.61 3.76
CA VAL A 318 7.88 21.90 2.73
C VAL A 318 7.61 23.40 2.60
N ASN A 319 7.38 23.86 1.37
CA ASN A 319 7.11 25.26 1.06
C ASN A 319 5.71 25.71 1.50
N ASN A 320 5.54 27.03 1.63
CA ASN A 320 4.29 27.63 2.11
C ASN A 320 3.09 27.38 1.18
N SER A 321 3.27 27.26 -0.13
CA SER A 321 2.14 27.04 -1.05
C SER A 321 1.51 25.66 -0.87
N LEU A 322 2.34 24.61 -0.72
CA LEU A 322 1.87 23.26 -0.43
C LEU A 322 1.24 23.17 0.96
N ILE A 323 1.84 23.80 1.98
CA ILE A 323 1.24 23.85 3.33
C ILE A 323 -0.12 24.55 3.29
N CYS A 324 -0.23 25.67 2.58
CA CYS A 324 -1.49 26.39 2.41
C CYS A 324 -2.56 25.54 1.71
N ALA A 325 -2.17 24.71 0.73
CA ALA A 325 -3.07 23.78 0.05
C ALA A 325 -3.48 22.58 0.93
N LEU A 326 -2.63 22.17 1.87
CA LEU A 326 -2.91 21.08 2.81
C LEU A 326 -3.95 21.46 3.87
N LEU A 327 -3.95 22.71 4.33
CA LEU A 327 -4.81 23.16 5.44
C LEU A 327 -6.32 22.91 5.19
N PRO A 328 -6.91 23.23 4.02
CA PRO A 328 -8.30 22.86 3.72
C PRO A 328 -8.58 21.35 3.76
N LEU A 329 -7.61 20.52 3.35
CA LEU A 329 -7.74 19.06 3.42
C LEU A 329 -7.79 18.60 4.88
N ILE A 330 -6.95 19.17 5.74
CA ILE A 330 -6.96 18.89 7.18
C ILE A 330 -8.30 19.29 7.81
N MET A 331 -8.79 20.48 7.50
CA MET A 331 -10.09 20.96 8.01
C MET A 331 -11.24 20.04 7.60
N THR A 332 -11.24 19.61 6.34
CA THR A 332 -12.24 18.65 5.81
C THR A 332 -12.15 17.30 6.51
N ARG A 333 -10.92 16.83 6.76
CA ARG A 333 -10.69 15.53 7.39
C ARG A 333 -10.99 15.47 8.87
N ASN A 334 -10.94 16.59 9.57
CA ASN A 334 -11.24 16.63 11.00
C ASN A 334 -12.63 16.05 11.35
N ALA A 335 -13.59 16.16 10.42
CA ALA A 335 -14.95 15.63 10.55
C ALA A 335 -15.11 14.16 10.09
N THR A 336 -14.18 13.63 9.30
CA THR A 336 -14.29 12.33 8.61
C THR A 336 -13.11 11.40 8.95
N ILE A 337 -12.95 11.14 10.25
CA ILE A 337 -11.91 10.25 10.81
C ILE A 337 -12.53 8.89 11.13
N PHE A 338 -11.72 7.83 11.05
CA PHE A 338 -12.13 6.49 11.45
C PHE A 338 -12.78 6.50 12.85
N PRO A 339 -13.99 5.93 13.05
CA PRO A 339 -14.81 6.19 14.23
C PRO A 339 -14.36 5.52 15.54
N ASP A 340 -13.07 5.21 15.71
CA ASP A 340 -12.51 4.77 16.99
C ASP A 340 -12.23 5.98 17.90
N LYS A 341 -12.66 5.92 19.17
CA LYS A 341 -12.63 7.07 20.08
C LYS A 341 -11.20 7.54 20.40
N ILE A 342 -10.29 6.62 20.67
CA ILE A 342 -8.91 6.93 21.05
C ILE A 342 -8.17 7.46 19.83
N PHE A 343 -8.26 6.74 18.72
CA PHE A 343 -7.66 7.12 17.46
C PHE A 343 -8.15 8.48 16.97
N SER A 344 -9.47 8.71 16.97
CA SER A 344 -10.07 9.99 16.57
C SER A 344 -9.54 11.14 17.42
N TYR A 345 -9.45 10.96 18.73
CA TYR A 345 -8.88 11.97 19.62
C TYR A 345 -7.41 12.27 19.27
N GLU A 346 -6.57 11.23 19.16
CA GLU A 346 -5.15 11.36 18.87
C GLU A 346 -4.87 12.02 17.52
N VAL A 347 -5.63 11.67 16.48
CA VAL A 347 -5.51 12.28 15.14
C VAL A 347 -5.98 13.73 15.19
N ARG A 348 -7.17 14.02 15.72
CA ARG A 348 -7.70 15.40 15.79
C ARG A 348 -6.73 16.33 16.52
N LYS A 349 -6.17 15.89 17.64
CA LYS A 349 -5.17 16.65 18.38
C LYS A 349 -4.00 17.07 17.49
N ARG A 350 -3.40 16.12 16.74
CA ARG A 350 -2.30 16.39 15.82
C ARG A 350 -2.68 17.31 14.67
N LEU A 351 -3.88 17.12 14.11
CA LEU A 351 -4.41 18.00 13.05
C LEU A 351 -4.48 19.45 13.56
N LEU A 352 -5.02 19.66 14.77
CA LEU A 352 -5.15 20.99 15.37
C LEU A 352 -3.80 21.61 15.70
N GLU A 353 -2.89 20.85 16.32
CA GLU A 353 -1.53 21.29 16.65
C GLU A 353 -0.76 21.70 15.37
N PHE A 354 -0.87 20.92 14.30
CA PHE A 354 -0.26 21.26 13.02
C PHE A 354 -0.86 22.53 12.40
N MET A 355 -2.20 22.66 12.38
CA MET A 355 -2.85 23.86 11.84
C MET A 355 -2.40 25.11 12.62
N LEU A 356 -2.37 25.03 13.94
CA LEU A 356 -1.91 26.13 14.79
C LEU A 356 -0.45 26.49 14.48
N ALA A 357 0.45 25.50 14.41
CA ALA A 357 1.85 25.73 14.07
C ALA A 357 2.03 26.33 12.66
N ALA A 358 1.22 25.91 11.69
CA ALA A 358 1.25 26.44 10.33
C ALA A 358 0.79 27.90 10.27
N PHE A 359 -0.28 28.27 10.99
CA PHE A 359 -0.75 29.66 11.08
C PHE A 359 0.24 30.55 11.84
N GLN A 360 0.86 30.06 12.92
CA GLN A 360 1.89 30.80 13.64
C GLN A 360 3.14 31.04 12.79
N ARG A 361 3.55 30.04 11.98
CA ARG A 361 4.68 30.16 11.06
C ARG A 361 4.39 31.13 9.91
N SER A 362 3.15 31.15 9.42
CA SER A 362 2.73 31.94 8.25
C SER A 362 1.34 32.55 8.47
N PRO A 363 1.24 33.70 9.18
CA PRO A 363 -0.05 34.33 9.50
C PRO A 363 -0.87 34.72 8.27
N ASP A 364 -0.22 34.99 7.13
CA ASP A 364 -0.86 35.32 5.85
C ASP A 364 -1.81 34.22 5.36
N PHE A 365 -1.63 32.97 5.81
CA PHE A 365 -2.55 31.87 5.51
C PHE A 365 -3.98 32.16 5.96
N ILE A 366 -4.19 32.94 7.02
CA ILE A 366 -5.53 33.29 7.50
C ILE A 366 -6.29 34.09 6.43
N ALA A 367 -5.61 35.05 5.78
CA ALA A 367 -6.20 35.83 4.71
C ALA A 367 -6.48 34.97 3.46
N LEU A 368 -5.52 34.10 3.09
CA LEU A 368 -5.63 33.22 1.93
C LEU A 368 -6.72 32.15 2.10
N LEU A 369 -6.91 31.65 3.32
CA LEU A 369 -7.85 30.57 3.65
C LEU A 369 -9.16 31.09 4.26
N LYS A 370 -9.45 32.39 4.15
CA LYS A 370 -10.66 33.00 4.71
C LYS A 370 -11.93 32.22 4.35
N LYS A 371 -12.11 31.87 3.08
CA LYS A 371 -13.30 31.13 2.63
C LYS A 371 -13.37 29.72 3.26
N PRO A 372 -12.36 28.84 3.11
CA PRO A 372 -12.33 27.54 3.78
C PRO A 372 -12.59 27.60 5.30
N ILE A 373 -12.03 28.60 5.98
CA ILE A 373 -12.23 28.81 7.43
C ILE A 373 -13.69 29.16 7.73
N MET A 374 -14.24 30.15 7.01
CA MET A 374 -15.63 30.58 7.21
C MET A 374 -16.64 29.48 6.91
N ASP A 375 -16.40 28.70 5.85
CA ASP A 375 -17.26 27.56 5.47
C ASP A 375 -17.31 26.52 6.61
N ARG A 376 -16.17 26.20 7.23
CA ARG A 376 -16.08 25.24 8.34
C ARG A 376 -16.69 25.75 9.64
N LEU A 377 -16.58 27.05 9.91
CA LEU A 377 -17.26 27.67 11.05
C LEU A 377 -18.78 27.64 10.88
N ALA A 378 -19.28 27.97 9.68
CA ALA A 378 -20.71 27.94 9.39
C ALA A 378 -21.30 26.53 9.57
N GLU A 379 -20.64 25.49 9.04
CA GLU A 379 -21.02 24.10 9.24
C GLU A 379 -21.10 23.71 10.73
N ALA A 380 -20.13 24.16 11.53
CA ALA A 380 -20.12 23.91 12.97
C ALA A 380 -21.33 24.56 13.65
N TYR A 381 -21.62 25.83 13.36
CA TYR A 381 -22.78 26.54 13.92
C TYR A 381 -24.10 25.88 13.55
N ASP A 382 -24.28 25.49 12.28
CA ASP A 382 -25.48 24.79 11.80
C ASP A 382 -25.65 23.41 12.45
N SER A 383 -24.54 22.71 12.75
CA SER A 383 -24.58 21.44 13.46
C SER A 383 -25.03 21.60 14.92
N THR A 384 -24.55 22.62 15.62
CA THR A 384 -24.99 22.94 17.00
C THR A 384 -26.45 23.37 17.05
N ALA A 385 -26.94 24.11 16.06
CA ALA A 385 -28.35 24.49 15.96
C ALA A 385 -29.29 23.29 15.75
N LYS A 386 -28.79 22.19 15.15
CA LYS A 386 -29.52 20.91 15.05
C LYS A 386 -29.44 20.09 16.34
N VAL A 387 -28.35 20.21 17.11
CA VAL A 387 -28.15 19.50 18.38
C VAL A 387 -28.90 20.16 19.55
N SER A 388 -29.23 21.46 19.47
CA SER A 388 -30.02 22.17 20.49
C SER A 388 -31.48 21.68 20.66
N CYS A 389 -31.91 20.65 19.92
CA CYS A 389 -33.16 19.92 20.15
C CYS A 389 -33.02 18.72 21.11
N LEU A 390 -31.85 18.46 21.70
CA LEU A 390 -31.60 17.45 22.74
C LEU A 390 -30.72 18.02 23.87
N PRO A 391 -30.86 17.55 25.14
CA PRO A 391 -30.33 18.26 26.31
C PRO A 391 -28.79 18.21 26.41
N PRO A 392 -28.17 19.21 27.07
CA PRO A 392 -26.77 19.55 26.87
C PRO A 392 -25.82 18.71 27.74
N ALA A 393 -24.97 17.90 27.09
CA ALA A 393 -23.69 17.50 27.64
C ALA A 393 -22.70 17.27 26.48
N ALA A 394 -21.49 17.83 26.64
CA ALA A 394 -20.34 17.76 25.72
C ALA A 394 -20.32 18.75 24.55
N LEU A 395 -20.17 20.04 24.86
CA LEU A 395 -19.64 21.05 23.92
C LEU A 395 -18.42 21.72 24.55
N GLY A 396 -17.26 21.46 23.97
CA GLY A 396 -16.00 22.09 24.36
C GLY A 396 -14.87 21.44 23.58
N ASN A 397 -14.57 21.99 22.40
CA ASN A 397 -13.27 21.83 21.72
C ASN A 397 -13.14 22.58 20.37
N VAL A 398 -14.14 23.33 19.90
CA VAL A 398 -14.03 24.10 18.63
C VAL A 398 -13.80 25.60 18.86
N GLU A 399 -14.28 26.17 19.97
CA GLU A 399 -14.19 27.62 20.24
C GLU A 399 -12.79 28.10 20.68
N GLN A 400 -11.87 27.20 21.06
CA GLN A 400 -10.54 27.61 21.55
C GLN A 400 -9.55 28.05 20.46
N LEU A 401 -9.88 27.90 19.18
CA LEU A 401 -9.00 28.27 18.06
C LEU A 401 -9.10 29.73 17.61
N PHE A 402 -10.07 30.50 18.11
CA PHE A 402 -10.33 31.87 17.64
C PHE A 402 -10.37 32.93 18.74
N LEU A 403 -9.85 32.63 19.94
CA LEU A 403 -9.82 33.58 21.07
C LEU A 403 -8.42 34.05 21.51
N TYR A 404 -7.36 33.79 20.75
CA TYR A 404 -6.07 34.46 20.93
C TYR A 404 -5.36 34.75 19.61
#